data_AF-A0A523J227-F1
#
_entry.id   AF-A0A523J227-F1
#
_cell.length_a   1.000
_cell.length_b   1.000
_cell.length_c   1.000
_cell.angle_alpha   90.00
_cell.angle_beta   90.00
_cell.angle_gamma   90.00
#
_symmetry.space_group_name_H-M   'P 1'
#
loop_
_entity.id
_entity.type
_entity.pdbx_description
1 polymer ?
#
loop_
_entity_poly.entity_id
_entity_poly.type
_entity_poly.pdbx_seq_one_letter_code
_entity_poly.pdbx_strand_id
1 'polypeptide(L)'
;MFGIGMPELLVILVVALLVLGPKRLPEVARSLGRGIAEFRRASTELRQSLNAQPEEQSEKQRSSTGPKPEQGAKQERDSDNSRDG
;
A
#
# COMPACT_ATOMS: atom_id res chain seq x y z
N MET A 1 24.39 22.73 -8.84
CA MET A 1 23.93 23.64 -9.90
C MET A 1 22.93 22.99 -10.87
N PHE A 2 22.27 21.87 -10.56
CA PHE A 2 21.16 21.34 -11.37
C PHE A 2 20.20 20.56 -10.48
N GLY A 3 19.25 21.27 -9.87
CA GLY A 3 18.07 20.65 -9.27
C GLY A 3 16.91 20.95 -10.20
N ILE A 4 16.29 19.92 -10.77
CA ILE A 4 15.00 20.09 -11.45
C ILE A 4 14.01 20.49 -10.35
N GLY A 5 13.68 21.77 -10.30
CA GLY A 5 12.67 22.28 -9.40
C GLY A 5 11.27 21.91 -9.89
N MET A 6 10.28 22.21 -9.07
CA MET A 6 8.89 22.16 -9.53
C MET A 6 8.62 23.00 -10.79
N PRO A 7 9.20 24.20 -10.96
CA PRO A 7 8.97 25.00 -12.18
C PRO A 7 9.43 24.29 -13.46
N GLU A 8 10.63 23.72 -13.48
CA GLU A 8 11.18 23.03 -14.65
C GLU A 8 10.36 21.78 -15.00
N LEU A 9 9.93 21.02 -13.99
CA LEU A 9 9.08 19.84 -14.19
C LEU A 9 7.71 20.23 -14.77
N LEU A 10 7.16 21.37 -14.37
CA LEU A 10 5.89 21.89 -14.86
C LEU A 10 6.00 22.32 -16.33
N VAL A 11 7.11 22.96 -16.73
CA VAL A 11 7.37 23.30 -18.14
C VAL A 11 7.46 22.04 -19.00
N ILE A 12 8.20 21.02 -18.56
CA ILE A 12 8.30 19.74 -19.26
C ILE A 12 6.92 19.08 -19.38
N LEU A 13 6.12 19.11 -18.31
CA LEU A 13 4.77 18.58 -18.31
C LEU A 13 3.89 19.29 -19.34
N VAL A 14 3.94 20.63 -19.43
CA VAL A 14 3.19 21.39 -20.43
C VAL A 14 3.59 21.00 -21.84
N VAL A 15 4.89 20.88 -22.13
CA VAL A 15 5.36 20.43 -23.46
C VAL A 15 4.89 19.01 -23.77
N ALA A 16 4.98 18.09 -22.81
CA ALA A 16 4.49 16.72 -22.95
C ALA A 16 2.97 16.68 -23.19
N LEU A 17 2.20 17.53 -22.51
CA LEU A 17 0.76 17.68 -22.70
C LEU A 17 0.40 18.27 -24.07
N LEU A 18 1.24 19.11 -24.67
CA LEU A 18 1.03 19.61 -26.03
C LEU A 18 1.27 18.52 -27.08
N VAL A 19 2.32 17.70 -26.90
CA VAL A 19 2.68 16.62 -27.83
C VAL A 19 1.67 15.47 -27.72
N LEU A 20 1.39 15.01 -26.51
CA LEU A 20 0.52 13.85 -26.28
C LEU A 20 -0.96 14.25 -26.21
N GLY A 21 -1.28 15.44 -25.68
CA GLY A 21 -2.62 15.92 -25.39
C GLY A 21 -3.06 15.67 -23.94
N PRO A 22 -3.71 16.63 -23.26
CA PRO A 22 -4.16 16.46 -21.87
C PRO A 22 -5.24 15.39 -21.68
N LYS A 23 -6.02 15.11 -22.73
CA LYS A 23 -7.03 14.05 -22.72
C LYS A 23 -6.41 12.64 -22.85
N ARG A 24 -5.24 12.53 -23.48
CA ARG A 24 -4.53 11.27 -23.75
C ARG A 24 -3.69 10.82 -22.57
N LEU A 25 -3.15 11.75 -21.79
CA LEU A 25 -2.37 11.43 -20.58
C LEU A 25 -3.11 10.49 -19.60
N PRO A 26 -4.37 10.75 -19.19
CA PRO A 26 -5.10 9.82 -18.31
C PRO A 26 -5.45 8.51 -18.99
N GLU A 27 -5.63 8.49 -20.32
CA GLU A 27 -5.87 7.27 -21.10
C GLU A 27 -4.62 6.37 -21.08
N VAL A 28 -3.45 6.93 -21.40
CA VAL A 28 -2.15 6.24 -21.37
C VAL A 28 -1.82 5.76 -19.96
N ALA A 29 -2.00 6.61 -18.94
CA ALA A 29 -1.76 6.24 -17.55
C ALA A 29 -2.67 5.07 -17.09
N ARG A 30 -3.94 5.06 -17.49
CA ARG A 30 -4.85 3.93 -17.18
C ARG A 30 -4.42 2.64 -17.87
N SER A 31 -4.04 2.70 -19.14
CA SER A 31 -3.58 1.54 -19.91
C SER A 31 -2.29 0.96 -19.34
N LEU A 32 -1.30 1.81 -19.05
CA LEU A 32 -0.06 1.41 -18.40
C LEU A 32 -0.31 0.87 -16.98
N GLY A 33 -1.17 1.54 -16.21
CA GLY A 33 -1.52 1.12 -14.86
C GLY A 33 -2.15 -0.27 -14.81
N ARG A 34 -3.05 -0.58 -15.76
CA ARG A 34 -3.63 -1.93 -15.91
C ARG A 34 -2.54 -2.96 -16.25
N GLY A 35 -1.67 -2.66 -17.22
CA GLY A 35 -0.56 -3.55 -17.59
C GLY A 35 0.39 -3.83 -16.43
N ILE A 36 0.77 -2.81 -15.66
CA ILE A 36 1.62 -2.96 -14.47
C ILE A 36 0.91 -3.77 -13.38
N ALA A 37 -0.40 -3.57 -13.18
CA ALA A 37 -1.17 -4.32 -12.20
C ALA A 37 -1.23 -5.81 -12.55
N GLU A 38 -1.51 -6.15 -13.80
CA GLU A 38 -1.51 -7.53 -14.28
C GLU A 38 -0.11 -8.15 -14.22
N PHE A 39 0.93 -7.40 -14.60
CA PHE A 39 2.31 -7.85 -14.46
C PHE A 39 2.70 -8.14 -13.01
N ARG A 40 2.28 -7.29 -12.06
CA ARG A 40 2.50 -7.51 -10.62
C ARG A 40 1.76 -8.75 -10.11
N ARG A 41 0.52 -8.99 -10.55
CA ARG A 41 -0.25 -10.19 -10.20
C ARG A 41 0.43 -11.46 -10.69
N ALA A 42 0.75 -11.51 -11.99
CA ALA A 42 1.47 -12.62 -12.58
C ALA A 42 2.83 -12.87 -11.89
N SER A 43 3.58 -11.80 -11.59
CA SER A 43 4.84 -11.91 -10.86
C SER A 43 4.66 -12.47 -9.43
N THR A 44 3.55 -12.16 -8.77
CA THR A 44 3.24 -12.64 -7.42
C THR A 44 2.85 -14.11 -7.44
N GLU A 45 2.02 -14.53 -8.39
CA GLU A 45 1.64 -15.93 -8.61
C GLU A 45 2.85 -16.80 -8.98
N LEU A 46 3.76 -16.29 -9.82
CA LEU A 46 5.02 -16.95 -10.14
C LEU A 46 5.90 -17.10 -8.90
N ARG A 47 6.02 -16.07 -8.05
CA ARG A 47 6.75 -16.17 -6.78
C ARG A 47 6.12 -17.18 -5.84
N GLN A 48 4.79 -17.24 -5.78
CA GLN A 48 4.07 -18.16 -4.90
C GLN A 48 4.16 -19.62 -5.37
N SER A 49 4.16 -19.86 -6.68
CA SER A 49 4.37 -21.20 -7.26
C SER A 49 5.81 -21.67 -7.14
N LEU A 50 6.79 -20.77 -7.24
CA LEU A 50 8.21 -21.09 -7.03
C LEU A 50 8.59 -21.25 -5.54
N ASN A 51 7.90 -20.52 -4.65
CA ASN A 51 8.04 -20.65 -3.19
C ASN A 51 7.08 -21.70 -2.59
N ALA A 52 6.43 -22.54 -3.39
CA ALA A 52 5.63 -23.67 -2.91
C ALA A 52 6.51 -24.82 -2.35
N GLN A 53 7.61 -24.48 -1.68
CA GLN A 53 8.24 -25.32 -0.68
C GLN A 53 7.71 -24.86 0.70
N PRO A 54 7.23 -25.77 1.55
CA PRO A 54 6.31 -25.44 2.62
C PRO A 54 7.04 -24.89 3.85
N GLU A 55 7.35 -23.60 3.91
CA GLU A 55 7.82 -22.97 5.16
C GLU A 55 7.30 -21.53 5.30
N GLU A 56 6.28 -21.38 6.14
CA GLU A 56 6.11 -20.30 7.13
C GLU A 56 6.38 -18.84 6.70
N GLN A 57 5.53 -18.24 5.85
CA GLN A 57 5.51 -16.77 5.72
C GLN A 57 4.08 -16.23 5.64
N SER A 58 3.32 -16.39 6.73
CA SER A 58 2.01 -15.75 6.87
C SER A 58 1.85 -14.97 8.20
N GLU A 59 2.91 -14.34 8.70
CA GLU A 59 2.81 -13.52 9.92
C GLU A 59 3.22 -12.04 9.77
N LYS A 60 3.75 -11.59 8.62
CA LYS A 60 4.29 -10.22 8.52
C LYS A 60 3.46 -9.16 7.78
N GLN A 61 2.18 -9.43 7.48
CA GLN A 61 1.30 -8.44 6.83
C GLN A 61 0.04 -8.07 7.65
N ARG A 62 0.02 -8.38 8.96
CA ARG A 62 -0.95 -7.82 9.91
C ARG A 62 -0.36 -6.74 10.84
N SER A 63 0.91 -6.39 10.71
CA SER A 63 1.63 -5.47 11.60
C SER A 63 1.95 -4.10 10.97
N SER A 64 1.06 -3.57 10.13
CA SER A 64 1.14 -2.17 9.68
C SER A 64 -0.20 -1.42 9.76
N THR A 65 -0.96 -1.67 10.83
CA THR A 65 -1.76 -0.62 11.47
C THR A 65 -1.06 -0.34 12.79
N GLY A 66 -0.25 0.71 12.82
CA GLY A 66 0.70 1.02 13.90
C GLY A 66 0.05 1.37 15.26
N PRO A 67 0.89 1.52 16.29
CA PRO A 67 0.52 1.55 17.70
C PRO A 67 -0.10 2.91 18.08
N LYS A 68 -1.16 2.89 18.91
CA LYS A 68 -1.56 4.07 19.68
C LYS A 68 -1.49 3.73 21.18
N PRO A 69 -0.74 4.52 21.97
CA PRO A 69 -0.31 4.18 23.32
C PRO A 69 -1.46 4.21 24.33
N GLU A 70 -1.27 3.45 25.40
CA GLU A 70 -1.96 3.53 26.69
C GLU A 70 -2.44 4.94 27.05
N GLN A 71 -3.71 5.05 27.48
CA GLN A 71 -4.15 5.88 28.61
C GLN A 71 -5.66 5.77 28.80
N GLY A 72 -6.10 5.24 29.94
CA GLY A 72 -7.51 5.32 30.37
C GLY A 72 -7.97 4.18 31.26
N ALA A 73 -7.60 4.23 32.55
CA ALA A 73 -8.37 3.80 33.73
C ALA A 73 -9.21 2.51 33.62
N LYS A 74 -8.78 1.39 34.23
CA LYS A 74 -9.23 0.99 35.58
C LYS A 74 -10.65 1.47 35.93
N GLN A 75 -11.63 0.56 35.93
CA GLN A 75 -12.72 0.56 36.91
C GLN A 75 -13.33 -0.86 36.97
N GLU A 76 -13.32 -1.42 38.19
CA GLU A 76 -13.99 -2.63 38.73
C GLU A 76 -14.46 -3.73 37.75
N ARG A 77 -13.84 -4.92 37.72
CA ARG A 77 -14.00 -6.02 38.70
C ARG A 77 -15.46 -6.36 39.00
N ASP A 78 -16.06 -7.09 38.06
CA ASP A 78 -17.03 -8.16 38.35
C ASP A 78 -16.49 -8.99 39.53
N SER A 79 -17.13 -8.81 40.68
CA SER A 79 -17.08 -9.78 41.78
C SER A 79 -18.30 -10.66 41.62
N ASP A 80 -18.26 -11.54 40.62
CA ASP A 80 -19.08 -12.74 40.60
C ASP A 80 -18.34 -13.84 41.36
N ASN A 81 -19.12 -14.61 42.09
CA ASN A 81 -18.81 -15.94 42.56
C ASN A 81 -17.92 -16.08 43.81
N SER A 82 -18.58 -15.95 44.97
CA SER A 82 -18.38 -16.91 46.05
C SER A 82 -19.74 -17.30 46.64
N ARG A 83 -20.43 -18.17 45.88
CA ARG A 83 -21.24 -19.23 46.47
C ARG A 83 -20.28 -20.27 47.05
N ASP A 84 -19.99 -20.21 48.34
CA ASP A 84 -19.78 -21.38 49.19
C ASP A 84 -19.71 -20.92 50.66
N GLY A 85 -20.62 -21.41 51.51
CA GLY A 85 -20.77 -21.03 52.92
C GLY A 85 -22.21 -21.00 53.39
#